data_AF-A0A938FXJ4-F1
#
_entry.id   AF-A0A938FXJ4-F1
#
_cell.length_a   1.000
_cell.length_b   1.000
_cell.length_c   1.000
_cell.angle_alpha   90.00
_cell.angle_beta   90.00
_cell.angle_gamma   90.00
#
_symmetry.space_group_name_H-M   'P 1'
#
loop_
_entity.id
_entity.type
_entity.pdbx_description
1 polymer ?
#
loop_
_entity_poly.entity_id
_entity_poly.type
_entity_poly.pdbx_seq_one_letter_code
_entity_poly.pdbx_strand_id
1 'polypeptide(L)' 'MRTISLKLPDDLLVELDSEAKARRVTKSSLVRESLEKALRQQSPAGTVSCHDLARDLAGTVKGLPKDLADNPKYLGGFGG' A
#
# COMPACT_ATOMS: atom_id res chain seq x y z
N MET A 1 -0.78 -0.71 -23.70
CA MET A 1 -1.01 0.64 -23.16
C MET A 1 -2.26 1.23 -23.77
N ARG A 2 -2.98 2.09 -23.05
CA ARG A 2 -4.08 2.90 -23.60
C ARG A 2 -3.70 4.38 -23.45
N THR A 3 -4.03 5.19 -24.44
CA THR A 3 -3.73 6.62 -24.44
C THR A 3 -4.89 7.37 -23.81
N ILE A 4 -4.55 8.36 -22.97
CA ILE A 4 -5.51 9.32 -22.41
C ILE A 4 -5.07 10.72 -22.81
N SER A 5 -6.03 11.61 -23.02
CA SER A 5 -5.80 13.04 -23.23
C SER A 5 -6.14 13.78 -21.95
N LEU A 6 -5.27 14.69 -21.53
CA LEU A 6 -5.36 15.44 -20.28
C LEU A 6 -5.04 16.90 -20.58
N LYS A 7 -5.86 17.80 -20.04
CA LYS A 7 -5.59 19.24 -20.09
C LYS A 7 -4.66 19.60 -18.94
N LEU A 8 -3.60 20.33 -19.25
CA LEU A 8 -2.64 20.82 -18.27
C LEU A 8 -2.53 22.34 -18.41
N PRO A 9 -2.43 23.07 -17.29
CA PRO A 9 -1.93 24.44 -17.29
C PRO A 9 -0.55 24.54 -17.96
N ASP A 10 -0.26 25.65 -18.64
CA ASP A 10 0.97 25.83 -19.42
C ASP A 10 2.24 25.82 -18.54
N ASP A 11 2.14 26.40 -17.34
CA ASP A 11 3.19 26.38 -16.32
C ASP A 11 3.54 24.95 -15.90
N LEU A 12 2.53 24.11 -15.64
CA LEU A 12 2.73 22.72 -15.28
C LEU A 12 3.35 21.91 -16.44
N LEU A 13 3.03 22.26 -17.69
CA LEU A 13 3.64 21.63 -18.86
C LEU A 13 5.15 21.96 -18.94
N VAL A 14 5.52 23.21 -18.65
CA VAL A 14 6.92 23.66 -18.61
C VAL A 14 7.71 22.91 -17.54
N GLU A 15 7.14 22.78 -16.34
CA GLU A 15 7.75 22.00 -15.25
C GLU A 15 7.90 20.52 -15.61
N LEU A 16 6.88 19.93 -16.23
CA LEU A 16 6.94 18.54 -16.66
C LEU A 16 8.05 18.32 -17.71
N ASP A 17 8.20 19.24 -18.66
CA ASP A 17 9.25 19.17 -19.68
C ASP A 17 10.66 19.35 -19.10
N SER A 18 10.84 20.24 -18.12
CA SER A 18 12.13 20.45 -17.46
C SER A 18 12.54 19.23 -16.65
N GLU A 19 11.62 18.64 -15.89
CA GLU A 19 11.87 17.46 -15.06
C GLU A 19 12.17 16.23 -15.91
N ALA A 20 11.41 16.02 -16.99
CA ALA A 20 11.64 14.93 -17.92
C ALA A 20 13.05 15.00 -18.55
N LYS A 21 13.50 16.21 -18.91
CA LYS A 21 14.87 16.45 -19.42
C LYS A 21 15.92 16.19 -18.35
N ALA A 22 15.73 16.71 -17.14
CA ALA A 22 16.67 16.51 -16.03
C ALA A 22 16.86 15.02 -15.72
N ARG A 23 15.77 14.25 -15.71
CA ARG A 23 15.78 12.79 -15.47
C ARG A 23 16.14 11.95 -16.70
N ARG A 24 16.26 12.55 -17.88
CA ARG A 24 16.46 11.87 -19.18
C ARG A 24 15.39 10.79 -19.47
N VAL A 25 14.13 11.10 -19.15
CA VAL A 25 12.97 10.23 -19.42
C VAL A 25 11.96 10.95 -20.30
N THR A 26 10.96 10.22 -20.80
CA THR A 26 9.87 10.84 -21.57
C THR A 26 8.80 11.41 -20.63
N LYS A 27 8.09 12.46 -21.08
CA LYS A 27 6.93 13.00 -20.36
C LYS A 27 5.89 11.93 -20.01
N SER A 28 5.60 11.03 -20.95
CA SER A 28 4.63 9.96 -20.72
C SER A 28 5.11 8.93 -19.68
N SER A 29 6.42 8.69 -19.58
CA SER A 29 7.00 7.85 -18.52
C SER A 29 6.88 8.53 -17.17
N LEU A 30 7.24 9.81 -17.08
CA LEU A 30 7.16 10.59 -15.84
C LEU A 30 5.71 10.70 -15.34
N VAL A 31 4.76 11.04 -16.22
CA VAL A 31 3.33 11.10 -15.88
C VAL A 31 2.81 9.74 -15.42
N ARG A 32 3.19 8.65 -16.10
CA ARG A 32 2.78 7.30 -15.70
C ARG A 32 3.35 6.92 -14.34
N GLU A 33 4.63 7.19 -14.08
CA GLU A 33 5.27 6.92 -12.79
C GLU A 33 4.56 7.67 -11.66
N SER A 34 4.27 8.96 -11.87
CA SER A 34 3.53 9.77 -10.90
C SER A 34 2.12 9.23 -10.64
N LEU A 35 1.40 8.83 -11.70
CA LEU A 35 0.08 8.20 -11.56
C LEU A 35 0.16 6.87 -10.82
N GLU A 36 1.13 6.02 -11.13
CA GLU A 36 1.33 4.75 -10.42
C GLU A 36 1.66 4.96 -8.95
N LYS A 37 2.52 5.93 -8.63
CA LYS A 37 2.84 6.28 -7.24
C LYS A 37 1.61 6.78 -6.50
N ALA A 38 0.87 7.74 -7.07
CA ALA A 38 -0.32 8.29 -6.45
C ALA A 38 -1.38 7.21 -6.19
N LEU A 39 -1.67 6.37 -7.19
CA LEU A 39 -2.70 5.34 -7.08
C LEU A 39 -2.29 4.15 -6.19
N ARG A 40 -1.01 3.76 -6.18
CA ARG A 40 -0.51 2.65 -5.34
C ARG A 40 -0.27 3.09 -3.89
N GLN A 41 0.08 4.35 -3.65
CA GLN A 41 0.12 4.94 -2.30
C GLN A 41 -1.28 5.20 -1.74
N GLN A 42 -2.27 5.36 -2.63
CA GLN A 42 -3.70 5.45 -2.28
C GLN A 42 -4.41 4.10 -2.16
N SER A 43 -3.77 2.96 -2.46
CA SER A 43 -4.14 1.73 -1.75
C SER A 43 -4.04 2.13 -0.30
N PRO A 44 -5.14 2.22 0.46
CA PRO A 44 -5.03 2.66 1.82
C PRO A 44 -3.96 1.74 2.43
N ALA A 45 -3.10 2.32 3.25
CA ALA A 45 -2.77 1.63 4.47
C ALA A 45 -4.10 1.34 5.19
N GLY A 46 -4.93 0.45 4.62
CA GLY A 46 -5.92 -0.31 5.31
C GLY A 46 -5.04 -1.17 6.16
N THR A 47 -4.71 -0.61 7.33
CA THR A 47 -4.28 -1.29 8.53
C THR A 47 -4.02 -2.74 8.22
N VAL A 48 -2.76 -3.06 7.91
CA VAL A 48 -2.33 -4.46 7.79
C VAL A 48 -2.90 -5.13 9.02
N SER A 49 -3.88 -6.02 8.83
CA SER A 49 -4.64 -6.51 9.97
C SER A 49 -3.67 -7.27 10.87
N CYS A 50 -3.94 -7.37 12.18
CA CYS A 50 -3.10 -8.19 13.06
C CYS A 50 -2.93 -9.62 12.50
N HIS A 51 -3.95 -10.13 11.81
CA HIS A 51 -3.88 -11.39 11.07
C HIS A 51 -2.85 -11.36 9.93
N ASP A 52 -2.83 -10.32 9.11
CA ASP A 52 -1.88 -10.21 7.99
C ASP A 52 -0.43 -10.11 8.46
N LEU A 53 -0.20 -9.44 9.60
CA LEU A 53 1.13 -9.34 10.23
C LEU A 53 1.61 -10.65 10.85
N ALA A 54 0.68 -11.50 11.34
CA ALA A 54 1.01 -12.74 12.05
C ALA A 54 0.73 -14.00 11.21
N ARG A 55 0.52 -13.85 9.90
CA ARG A 55 0.10 -14.96 9.02
C ARG A 55 1.13 -16.09 8.95
N ASP A 56 2.41 -15.75 9.00
CA ASP A 56 3.53 -16.71 9.04
C ASP A 56 3.65 -17.43 10.40
N LEU A 57 3.12 -16.84 11.45
CA LEU A 57 3.06 -17.43 12.80
C LEU A 57 1.84 -18.34 12.99
N ALA A 58 0.79 -18.16 12.19
CA ALA A 58 -0.43 -18.95 12.26
C ALA A 58 -0.12 -20.45 12.07
N GLY A 59 -0.39 -21.26 13.10
CA GLY A 59 -0.18 -22.71 13.07
C GLY A 59 1.26 -23.17 13.35
N THR A 60 2.20 -22.27 13.68
CA THR A 60 3.58 -22.65 14.04
C THR A 60 3.68 -23.29 15.43
N VAL A 61 2.76 -22.96 16.34
CA VAL A 61 2.73 -23.50 17.70
C VAL A 61 1.88 -24.77 17.76
N LYS A 62 2.45 -25.86 18.29
CA LYS A 62 1.80 -27.17 18.44
C LYS A 62 1.49 -27.48 19.90
N GLY A 63 0.49 -28.33 20.15
CA GLY A 63 0.14 -28.80 21.50
C GLY A 63 -0.73 -27.82 22.31
N LEU A 64 -1.31 -26.81 21.67
CA LEU A 64 -2.22 -25.87 22.31
C LEU A 64 -3.63 -26.46 22.46
N PRO A 65 -4.36 -26.09 23.53
CA PRO A 65 -5.80 -26.30 23.63
C PRO A 65 -6.56 -25.70 22.44
N LYS A 66 -7.64 -26.37 22.03
CA LYS A 66 -8.42 -26.03 20.82
C LYS A 66 -9.17 -24.68 20.93
N ASP A 67 -9.37 -24.17 22.13
CA ASP A 67 -10.33 -23.11 22.48
C ASP A 67 -9.67 -21.89 23.13
N LEU A 68 -8.41 -21.61 22.78
CA LEU A 68 -7.63 -20.54 23.41
C LEU A 68 -8.21 -19.12 23.20
N ALA A 69 -8.91 -18.90 22.08
CA ALA A 69 -9.44 -17.59 21.72
C ALA A 69 -10.72 -17.23 22.51
N ASP A 70 -11.50 -18.22 22.93
CA ASP A 70 -12.87 -18.00 23.42
C ASP A 70 -13.11 -18.58 24.84
N ASN A 71 -12.23 -19.43 25.36
CA ASN A 71 -12.42 -20.04 26.67
C ASN A 71 -11.99 -19.10 27.81
N PRO A 72 -12.93 -18.64 28.66
CA PRO A 72 -12.64 -17.67 29.73
C PRO A 72 -11.58 -18.12 30.73
N LYS A 73 -11.39 -19.44 30.90
CA LYS A 73 -10.36 -20.01 31.77
C LYS A 73 -8.94 -19.56 31.37
N TYR A 74 -8.72 -19.27 30.09
CA TYR A 74 -7.43 -18.87 29.54
C TYR A 74 -7.32 -17.36 29.27
N LEU A 75 -8.39 -16.59 29.49
CA LEU A 75 -8.46 -15.14 29.22
C LEU A 75 -8.29 -14.27 30.48
N GLY A 76 -7.84 -14.85 31.60
CA GLY A 76 -7.61 -14.10 32.84
C GLY A 76 -6.58 -12.99 32.65
N GLY A 77 -6.97 -11.74 32.93
CA GLY A 77 -6.10 -10.56 32.76
C GLY A 77 -6.05 -10.01 31.32
N PHE A 78 -6.82 -10.58 30.39
CA PHE A 78 -6.97 -10.03 29.04
C PHE A 78 -7.91 -8.82 29.07
N GLY A 79 -7.46 -7.67 28.53
CA GLY A 79 -8.30 -6.49 28.35
C GLY A 79 -8.19 -5.39 29.42
N GLY A 80 -7.61 -5.68 30.60
CA GLY A 80 -7.29 -4.67 31.63
C GLY A 80 -8.51 -4.09 32.37
#